data_AF-A0A521YCS7-F1
#
_entry.id   AF-A0A521YCS7-F1
#
_cell.length_a   1.000
_cell.length_b   1.000
_cell.length_c   1.000
_cell.angle_alpha   90.00
_cell.angle_beta   90.00
_cell.angle_gamma   90.00
#
_symmetry.space_group_name_H-M   'P 1'
#
loop_
_entity.id
_entity.type
_entity.pdbx_description
1 polymer ?
#
loop_
_entity_poly.entity_id
_entity_poly.type
_entity_poly.pdbx_seq_one_letter_code
_entity_poly.pdbx_strand_id
1 'polypeptide(L)'
;MKKPFKSTLGVTLLEVMLVLAIAAMIVVMSVRYYQSANQNSQANTFVEQIGAITAGVENLTQGTGDYTNKASLATLTNFVPANMLTQVPWGGGATYAATASGYTFTAATAASANLCALFTQKLVSDNHYTVTCSVVTYSGNK
;
A
#
# COMPACT_ATOMS: atom_id res chain seq x y z
N MET A 1 -65.59 -9.59 -23.78
CA MET A 1 -64.38 -9.19 -24.54
C MET A 1 -63.16 -9.26 -23.62
N LYS A 2 -62.24 -10.21 -23.81
CA LYS A 2 -60.97 -10.29 -23.06
C LYS A 2 -59.82 -10.05 -24.04
N LYS A 3 -59.15 -8.90 -23.93
CA LYS A 3 -58.00 -8.53 -24.77
C LYS A 3 -56.72 -9.22 -24.24
N PRO A 4 -55.83 -9.72 -25.10
CA PRO A 4 -54.63 -10.43 -24.67
C PRO A 4 -53.51 -9.46 -24.29
N PHE A 5 -53.28 -9.23 -23.00
CA PHE A 5 -52.17 -8.41 -22.45
C PHE A 5 -50.79 -9.11 -22.47
N LYS A 6 -50.63 -10.24 -23.18
CA LYS A 6 -49.43 -11.09 -23.06
C LYS A 6 -48.17 -10.56 -23.76
N SER A 7 -48.30 -9.68 -24.76
CA SER A 7 -47.13 -9.23 -25.55
C SER A 7 -46.29 -8.15 -24.84
N THR A 8 -46.91 -7.31 -24.01
CA THR A 8 -46.20 -6.24 -23.29
C THR A 8 -45.32 -6.81 -22.18
N LEU A 9 -45.75 -7.92 -21.56
CA LEU A 9 -45.06 -8.56 -20.43
C LEU A 9 -43.69 -9.14 -20.81
N GLY A 10 -43.54 -9.62 -22.06
CA GLY A 10 -42.26 -10.11 -22.59
C GLY A 10 -41.26 -8.99 -22.90
N VAL A 11 -41.75 -7.84 -23.37
CA VAL A 11 -40.92 -6.66 -23.66
C VAL A 11 -40.45 -6.01 -22.36
N THR A 12 -41.31 -5.89 -21.33
CA THR A 12 -40.92 -5.34 -20.03
C THR A 12 -39.91 -6.21 -19.29
N LEU A 13 -39.93 -7.53 -19.47
CA LEU A 13 -38.97 -8.44 -18.85
C LEU A 13 -37.59 -8.32 -19.50
N LEU A 14 -37.56 -8.15 -20.83
CA LEU A 14 -36.33 -7.91 -21.59
C LEU A 14 -35.71 -6.55 -21.25
N GLU A 15 -36.53 -5.52 -21.10
CA GLU A 15 -36.10 -4.17 -20.72
C GLU A 15 -35.49 -4.15 -19.31
N VAL A 16 -36.13 -4.81 -18.34
CA VAL A 16 -35.58 -4.92 -16.98
C VAL A 16 -34.27 -5.71 -16.97
N MET A 17 -34.15 -6.79 -17.75
CA MET A 17 -32.90 -7.55 -17.86
C MET A 17 -31.77 -6.72 -18.49
N LEU A 18 -32.07 -5.90 -19.50
CA LEU A 18 -31.10 -5.01 -20.11
C LEU A 18 -30.62 -3.93 -19.11
N VAL A 19 -31.53 -3.33 -18.34
CA VAL A 19 -31.18 -2.36 -17.30
C VAL A 19 -30.32 -3.01 -16.21
N LEU A 20 -30.67 -4.22 -15.76
CA LEU A 20 -29.89 -4.98 -14.77
C LEU A 20 -28.49 -5.31 -15.29
N ALA A 21 -28.37 -5.69 -16.57
CA ALA A 21 -27.08 -5.98 -17.19
C ALA A 21 -26.18 -4.73 -17.25
N ILE A 22 -26.72 -3.57 -17.62
CA ILE A 22 -25.96 -2.31 -17.65
C ILE A 22 -25.57 -1.89 -16.23
N ALA A 23 -26.50 -1.96 -15.27
CA ALA A 23 -26.22 -1.66 -13.88
C ALA A 23 -25.10 -2.55 -13.31
N ALA A 24 -25.13 -3.85 -13.59
CA ALA A 24 -24.09 -4.78 -13.16
C ALA A 24 -22.72 -4.43 -13.76
N MET A 25 -22.65 -4.08 -15.05
CA MET A 25 -21.38 -3.67 -15.69
C MET A 25 -20.79 -2.41 -15.04
N ILE A 26 -21.63 -1.42 -14.71
CA ILE A 26 -21.19 -0.19 -14.03
C ILE A 26 -20.63 -0.52 -12.65
N VAL A 27 -21.31 -1.36 -11.86
CA VAL A 27 -20.83 -1.75 -10.52
C VAL A 27 -19.47 -2.46 -10.61
N VAL A 28 -19.28 -3.37 -11.56
CA VAL A 28 -18.01 -4.09 -11.75
C VAL A 28 -16.87 -3.12 -12.10
N MET A 29 -17.10 -2.17 -13.01
CA MET A 29 -16.09 -1.15 -13.33
C MET A 29 -15.77 -0.26 -12.14
N SER A 30 -16.78 0.18 -11.38
CA SER A 30 -16.60 1.01 -10.19
C SER A 30 -15.78 0.29 -9.11
N VAL A 31 -16.03 -1.00 -8.86
CA VAL A 31 -15.25 -1.78 -7.89
C VAL A 31 -13.80 -1.92 -8.31
N ARG A 32 -13.52 -2.21 -9.59
CA ARG A 32 -12.15 -2.30 -10.10
C ARG A 32 -11.41 -0.97 -9.98
N TYR A 33 -12.07 0.13 -10.32
CA TYR A 33 -11.50 1.46 -10.18
C TYR A 33 -11.21 1.81 -8.72
N TYR A 34 -12.15 1.53 -7.81
CA TYR A 34 -11.97 1.74 -6.38
C TYR A 34 -10.77 0.94 -5.83
N GLN A 35 -10.65 -0.34 -6.22
CA GLN A 35 -9.52 -1.18 -5.81
C GLN A 35 -8.18 -0.61 -6.31
N SER A 36 -8.12 -0.13 -7.55
CA SER A 36 -6.92 0.49 -8.12
C SER A 36 -6.56 1.80 -7.40
N ALA A 37 -7.54 2.69 -7.18
CA ALA A 37 -7.33 3.94 -6.47
C ALA A 37 -6.86 3.72 -5.02
N ASN A 38 -7.46 2.74 -4.33
CA ASN A 38 -7.08 2.39 -2.97
C ASN A 38 -5.64 1.84 -2.91
N GLN A 39 -5.24 0.98 -3.86
CA GLN A 39 -3.85 0.51 -3.95
C GLN A 39 -2.87 1.65 -4.20
N ASN A 40 -3.22 2.62 -5.05
CA ASN A 40 -2.36 3.77 -5.30
C ASN A 40 -2.22 4.67 -4.06
N SER A 41 -3.31 4.88 -3.32
CA SER A 41 -3.29 5.58 -2.03
C SER A 41 -2.37 4.88 -1.03
N GLN A 42 -2.55 3.57 -0.85
CA GLN A 42 -1.71 2.74 0.02
C GLN A 42 -0.23 2.78 -0.38
N ALA A 43 0.08 2.75 -1.68
CA ALA A 43 1.45 2.85 -2.16
C ALA A 43 2.09 4.18 -1.78
N ASN A 44 1.38 5.30 -1.95
CA ASN A 44 1.90 6.62 -1.61
C ASN A 44 2.09 6.77 -0.09
N THR A 45 1.11 6.35 0.71
CA THR A 45 1.24 6.35 2.18
C THR A 45 2.41 5.49 2.64
N PHE A 46 2.67 4.35 1.99
CA PHE A 46 3.81 3.50 2.33
C PHE A 46 5.14 4.16 1.97
N VAL A 47 5.22 4.83 0.82
CA VAL A 47 6.43 5.59 0.44
C VAL A 47 6.69 6.74 1.40
N GLU A 48 5.65 7.47 1.82
CA GLU A 48 5.75 8.53 2.83
C GLU A 48 6.21 7.97 4.19
N GLN A 49 5.67 6.83 4.59
CA GLN A 49 6.08 6.12 5.81
C GLN A 49 7.56 5.73 5.76
N ILE A 50 8.01 5.09 4.68
CA ILE A 50 9.41 4.71 4.50
C ILE A 50 10.32 5.95 4.45
N GLY A 51 9.90 7.02 3.80
CA GLY A 51 10.62 8.29 3.76
C GLY A 51 10.76 8.93 5.15
N ALA A 52 9.70 8.92 5.96
CA ALA A 52 9.73 9.43 7.32
C ALA A 52 10.65 8.59 8.24
N ILE A 53 10.61 7.26 8.11
CA ILE A 53 11.53 6.35 8.81
C ILE A 53 12.97 6.68 8.44
N THR A 54 13.26 6.76 7.14
CA THR A 54 14.61 7.03 6.64
C THR A 54 15.13 8.39 7.12
N ALA A 55 14.30 9.43 7.04
CA ALA A 55 14.66 10.75 7.55
C ALA A 55 14.96 10.74 9.06
N GLY A 56 14.18 9.99 9.85
CA GLY A 56 14.43 9.82 11.28
C GLY A 56 15.71 9.05 11.57
N VAL A 57 15.98 7.97 10.83
CA VAL A 57 17.20 7.18 10.93
C VAL A 57 18.42 8.04 10.59
N GLU A 58 18.41 8.70 9.43
CA GLU A 58 19.52 9.54 8.98
C GLU A 58 19.78 10.70 9.94
N ASN A 59 18.74 11.32 10.52
CA ASN A 59 18.92 12.37 11.52
C ASN A 59 19.64 11.87 12.78
N LEU A 60 19.39 10.62 13.18
CA LEU A 60 20.00 9.99 14.36
C LEU A 60 21.42 9.50 14.10
N THR A 61 21.75 9.12 12.87
CA THR A 61 23.03 8.49 12.51
C THR A 61 24.00 9.46 11.85
N GLN A 62 23.53 10.66 11.47
CA GLN A 62 24.34 11.70 10.83
C GLN A 62 25.63 11.97 11.61
N GLY A 63 26.77 11.84 10.92
CA GLY A 63 28.11 12.09 11.48
C GLY A 63 28.67 11.00 12.40
N THR A 64 27.90 9.96 12.73
CA THR A 64 28.38 8.83 13.55
C THR A 64 28.53 7.53 12.77
N GLY A 65 27.70 7.31 11.75
CA GLY A 65 27.65 6.05 11.01
C GLY A 65 27.19 4.84 11.82
N ASP A 66 26.73 5.04 13.07
CA ASP A 66 26.29 3.96 13.96
C ASP A 66 24.77 3.77 13.92
N TYR A 67 24.31 3.00 12.95
CA TYR A 67 22.89 2.69 12.77
C TYR A 67 22.35 1.77 13.88
N THR A 68 23.15 0.84 14.39
CA THR A 68 22.67 -0.18 15.34
C THR A 68 22.29 0.41 16.69
N ASN A 69 23.09 1.33 17.23
CA ASN A 69 22.82 1.91 18.54
C ASN A 69 21.99 3.20 18.45
N LYS A 70 22.20 4.03 17.41
CA LYS A 70 21.52 5.33 17.31
C LYS A 70 20.15 5.24 16.66
N ALA A 71 19.98 4.37 15.66
CA ALA A 71 18.71 4.15 15.01
C ALA A 71 17.94 2.96 15.60
N SER A 72 18.15 2.64 16.87
CA SER A 72 17.39 1.59 17.55
C SER A 72 15.89 1.91 17.54
N LEU A 73 15.04 0.88 17.60
CA LEU A 73 13.58 1.06 17.64
C LEU A 73 13.14 2.02 18.76
N ALA A 74 13.73 1.89 19.96
CA ALA A 74 13.39 2.71 21.11
C ALA A 74 13.77 4.19 20.93
N THR A 75 14.86 4.46 20.21
CA THR A 75 15.28 5.83 19.90
C THR A 75 14.40 6.42 18.82
N LEU A 76 14.14 5.65 17.75
CA LEU A 76 13.38 6.10 16.59
C LEU A 76 11.92 6.42 16.91
N THR A 77 11.30 5.74 17.89
CA THR A 77 9.93 6.05 18.34
C THR A 77 9.76 7.45 18.93
N ASN A 78 10.85 8.14 19.29
CA ASN A 78 10.78 9.54 19.73
C ASN A 78 10.71 10.54 18.57
N PHE A 79 11.03 10.09 17.36
CA PHE A 79 11.08 10.94 16.15
C PHE A 79 10.00 10.58 15.14
N VAL A 80 9.61 9.30 15.12
CA VAL A 80 8.61 8.76 14.20
C VAL A 80 7.50 8.09 15.00
N PRO A 81 6.22 8.35 14.70
CA PRO A 81 5.10 7.69 15.35
C PRO A 81 5.22 6.16 15.34
N ALA A 82 4.96 5.51 16.47
CA ALA A 82 5.13 4.05 16.61
C ALA A 82 4.30 3.23 15.61
N ASN A 83 3.15 3.73 15.18
CA ASN A 83 2.32 3.07 14.16
C ASN A 83 3.03 2.99 12.79
N MET A 84 3.88 3.96 12.45
CA MET A 84 4.71 3.90 11.24
C MET A 84 5.81 2.84 11.32
N LEU A 85 6.17 2.36 12.50
CA LEU A 85 7.18 1.32 12.69
C LEU A 85 6.58 -0.09 12.84
N THR A 86 5.27 -0.17 13.09
CA THR A 86 4.59 -1.40 13.50
C THR A 86 3.42 -1.80 12.62
N GLN A 87 3.05 -0.98 11.62
CA GLN A 87 1.90 -1.24 10.75
C GLN A 87 2.21 -0.94 9.29
N VAL A 88 1.42 -1.51 8.39
CA VAL A 88 1.45 -1.22 6.95
C VAL A 88 0.09 -0.74 6.42
N PRO A 89 0.05 0.10 5.36
CA PRO A 89 -1.20 0.72 4.88
C PRO A 89 -2.24 -0.26 4.30
N TRP A 90 -1.80 -1.46 3.88
CA TRP A 90 -2.68 -2.51 3.39
C TRP A 90 -3.20 -3.45 4.49
N GLY A 91 -2.87 -3.16 5.75
CA GLY A 91 -3.26 -3.95 6.91
C GLY A 91 -2.22 -5.01 7.30
N GLY A 92 -2.13 -5.25 8.60
CA GLY A 92 -1.15 -6.15 9.20
C GLY A 92 -0.06 -5.41 9.99
N GLY A 93 0.71 -6.20 10.73
CA GLY A 93 1.85 -5.70 11.49
C GLY A 93 3.09 -5.48 10.62
N ALA A 94 4.03 -4.71 11.14
CA ALA A 94 5.36 -4.56 10.61
C ALA A 94 6.39 -4.63 11.74
N THR A 95 7.65 -4.87 11.38
CA THR A 95 8.77 -4.88 12.30
C THR A 95 9.91 -4.08 11.70
N TYR A 96 10.37 -3.10 12.47
CA TYR A 96 11.58 -2.34 12.18
C TYR A 96 12.77 -2.97 12.91
N ALA A 97 13.89 -3.11 12.22
CA ALA A 97 15.17 -3.49 12.80
C ALA A 97 16.31 -2.67 12.21
N ALA A 98 17.12 -2.06 13.06
CA ALA A 98 18.36 -1.42 12.65
C ALA A 98 19.40 -2.49 12.27
N THR A 99 20.25 -2.16 11.31
CA THR A 99 21.38 -3.00 10.89
C THR A 99 22.69 -2.25 11.08
N ALA A 100 23.83 -2.86 10.74
CA ALA A 100 25.12 -2.19 10.84
C ALA A 100 25.28 -0.99 9.88
N SER A 101 24.54 -0.98 8.77
CA SER A 101 24.70 0.00 7.69
C SER A 101 23.38 0.67 7.27
N GLY A 102 22.33 0.59 8.08
CA GLY A 102 21.02 1.13 7.74
C GLY A 102 19.91 0.44 8.53
N TYR A 103 18.80 0.09 7.87
CA TYR A 103 17.69 -0.60 8.52
C TYR A 103 16.93 -1.55 7.59
N THR A 104 16.17 -2.45 8.20
CA THR A 104 15.21 -3.33 7.54
C THR A 104 13.81 -3.11 8.12
N PHE A 105 12.83 -2.94 7.25
CA PHE A 105 11.43 -2.86 7.59
C PHE A 105 10.69 -4.04 6.97
N THR A 106 10.11 -4.89 7.80
CA THR A 106 9.48 -6.15 7.40
C THR A 106 7.99 -6.12 7.71
N ALA A 107 7.16 -6.18 6.67
CA ALA A 107 5.73 -6.38 6.79
C ALA A 107 5.42 -7.85 7.10
N ALA A 108 4.57 -8.10 8.10
CA ALA A 108 4.12 -9.45 8.45
C ALA A 108 3.25 -10.07 7.34
N THR A 109 2.49 -9.23 6.64
CA THR A 109 1.69 -9.61 5.48
C THR A 109 2.26 -8.94 4.24
N ALA A 110 2.64 -9.74 3.24
CA ALA A 110 3.13 -9.22 1.97
C ALA A 110 2.05 -8.39 1.25
N ALA A 111 2.48 -7.30 0.60
CA ALA A 111 1.61 -6.52 -0.27
C ALA A 111 1.13 -7.36 -1.47
N SER A 112 -0.03 -7.01 -2.02
CA SER A 112 -0.47 -7.58 -3.29
C SER A 112 0.54 -7.24 -4.40
N ALA A 113 0.65 -8.09 -5.43
CA ALA A 113 1.63 -7.91 -6.50
C ALA A 113 1.55 -6.52 -7.17
N ASN A 114 0.34 -6.02 -7.40
CA ASN A 114 0.12 -4.69 -7.98
C ASN A 114 0.59 -3.56 -7.05
N LEU A 115 0.24 -3.64 -5.75
CA LEU A 115 0.67 -2.67 -4.75
C LEU A 115 2.20 -2.65 -4.60
N CYS A 116 2.79 -3.84 -4.55
CA CYS A 116 4.23 -4.05 -4.51
C CYS A 116 4.94 -3.38 -5.68
N ALA A 117 4.45 -3.58 -6.91
CA ALA A 117 5.02 -2.94 -8.09
C ALA A 117 4.97 -1.40 -7.99
N LEU A 118 3.87 -0.83 -7.49
CA LEU A 118 3.67 0.62 -7.38
C LEU A 118 4.68 1.28 -6.42
N PHE A 119 4.84 0.76 -5.20
CA PHE A 119 5.79 1.36 -4.26
C PHE A 119 7.23 1.00 -4.59
N THR A 120 7.49 -0.18 -5.18
CA THR A 120 8.84 -0.58 -5.60
C THR A 120 9.38 0.41 -6.62
N GLN A 121 8.60 0.75 -7.66
CA GLN A 121 9.02 1.72 -8.68
C GLN A 121 9.35 3.10 -8.09
N LYS A 122 8.66 3.50 -7.01
CA LYS A 122 8.90 4.78 -6.33
C LYS A 122 10.16 4.74 -5.48
N LEU A 123 10.35 3.67 -4.69
CA LEU A 123 11.46 3.57 -3.73
C LEU A 123 12.80 3.24 -4.40
N VAL A 124 12.82 2.36 -5.40
CA VAL A 124 14.06 1.98 -6.11
C VAL A 124 14.58 3.06 -7.07
N SER A 125 13.89 4.21 -7.14
CA SER A 125 14.46 5.41 -7.76
C SER A 125 15.70 5.90 -6.99
N ASP A 126 15.80 5.54 -5.71
CA ASP A 126 16.99 5.73 -4.88
C ASP A 126 17.70 4.38 -4.67
N ASN A 127 19.00 4.35 -5.00
CA ASN A 127 19.86 3.17 -4.96
C ASN A 127 20.14 2.67 -3.53
N HIS A 128 19.79 3.43 -2.50
CA HIS A 128 19.90 2.99 -1.11
C HIS A 128 18.82 1.97 -0.71
N TYR A 129 17.73 1.86 -1.48
CA TYR A 129 16.65 0.93 -1.17
C TYR A 129 16.74 -0.37 -1.97
N THR A 130 16.62 -1.48 -1.26
CA THR A 130 16.29 -2.78 -1.83
C THR A 130 14.89 -3.17 -1.36
N VAL A 131 14.00 -3.45 -2.29
CA VAL A 131 12.57 -3.63 -2.01
C VAL A 131 12.09 -4.99 -2.50
N THR A 132 11.36 -5.68 -1.63
CA THR A 132 10.54 -6.85 -1.93
C THR A 132 9.10 -6.59 -1.45
N CYS A 133 8.16 -7.46 -1.79
CA CYS A 133 6.75 -7.24 -1.43
C CYS A 133 6.45 -7.33 0.08
N SER A 134 7.42 -7.77 0.89
CA SER A 134 7.30 -7.83 2.36
C SER A 134 8.46 -7.17 3.10
N VAL A 135 9.60 -6.90 2.45
CA VAL A 135 10.79 -6.35 3.10
C VAL A 135 11.32 -5.16 2.32
N VAL A 136 11.55 -4.06 3.02
CA VAL A 136 12.30 -2.90 2.54
C VAL A 136 13.60 -2.83 3.33
N THR A 137 14.72 -2.80 2.64
CA THR A 137 16.04 -2.59 3.22
C THR A 137 16.58 -1.26 2.73
N TYR A 138 17.03 -0.43 3.66
CA TYR A 138 17.75 0.79 3.37
C TYR A 138 19.21 0.62 3.82
N SER A 139 20.14 0.93 2.92
CA SER A 139 21.57 1.05 3.24
C SER A 139 21.93 2.53 3.23
N GLY A 140 22.32 3.08 4.36
CA GLY A 140 22.70 4.49 4.47
C GLY A 140 24.02 4.80 3.77
N ASN A 141 24.27 6.10 3.59
CA ASN A 141 25.53 6.60 3.05
C ASN A 141 26.64 6.37 4.09
N LYS A 142 27.75 5.76 3.66
CA LYS A 142 28.98 5.70 4.45
C LYS A 142 29.74 7.02 4.38
#